data_AF-A0A341CJG2-F1
#
_entry.id   AF-A0A341CJG2-F1
#
_cell.length_a   1.000
_cell.length_b   1.000
_cell.length_c   1.000
_cell.angle_alpha   90.00
_cell.angle_beta   90.00
_cell.angle_gamma   90.00
#
_symmetry.space_group_name_H-M   'P 1'
#
loop_
_entity.id
_entity.type
_entity.pdbx_description
1 polymer ?
#
loop_
_entity_poly.entity_id
_entity_poly.type
_entity_poly.pdbx_seq_one_letter_code
_entity_poly.pdbx_strand_id
1 'polypeptide(L)'
;MGPMGKQGPSSLPVPTGGSCLLLLFCLRLGASCPQSCQCPDHAGAVAVHCSGRGLQEIPKDIPTDAVLLKLDANKIARIPNGAFQHLNQLRELDLSQNAIETIGPAAFSGLAGGLRLLDLSHNHIRRIPKDALGKLSAKIRLSHNPLHCECALQEALWELKLDPDSVDEIACHTSVQEEYVGKPLIQALDSGASFCSVHHKTTDVAMLLTMFGWFAMVITYVVYYVRQNQEDARRHLEYLKSLPSTPVSKDPISPAP
;
A
#
# COMPACT_ATOMS: atom_id res chain seq x y z
N MET A 1 -54.26 76.19 -9.46
CA MET A 1 -54.92 75.54 -8.32
C MET A 1 -54.07 74.36 -7.87
N GLY A 2 -53.34 74.50 -6.76
CA GLY A 2 -52.69 73.41 -6.06
C GLY A 2 -52.88 73.66 -4.57
N PRO A 3 -53.23 72.66 -3.75
CA PRO A 3 -53.40 72.89 -2.32
C PRO A 3 -52.06 72.74 -1.59
N MET A 4 -51.73 73.78 -0.82
CA MET A 4 -50.86 73.69 0.33
C MET A 4 -51.61 73.01 1.50
N GLY A 5 -50.89 72.23 2.30
CA GLY A 5 -51.31 71.76 3.62
C GLY A 5 -50.10 71.60 4.55
N LYS A 6 -49.98 72.53 5.50
CA LYS A 6 -49.05 72.59 6.67
C LYS A 6 -49.40 71.44 7.66
N GLN A 7 -48.68 71.03 8.73
CA GLN A 7 -47.77 71.67 9.69
C GLN A 7 -47.26 70.62 10.72
N GLY A 8 -45.99 70.68 11.15
CA GLY A 8 -45.56 70.59 12.57
C GLY A 8 -45.47 69.25 13.33
N PRO A 9 -44.68 69.17 14.44
CA PRO A 9 -43.79 68.04 14.75
C PRO A 9 -44.08 67.30 16.07
N SER A 10 -43.51 66.11 16.26
CA SER A 10 -43.38 65.47 17.58
C SER A 10 -42.05 64.71 17.71
N SER A 11 -41.43 64.96 18.85
CA SER A 11 -40.04 64.71 19.23
C SER A 11 -39.85 63.40 20.02
N LEU A 12 -38.76 62.67 19.71
CA LEU A 12 -37.87 61.87 20.60
C LEU A 12 -38.48 60.69 21.42
N PRO A 13 -37.75 59.57 21.68
CA PRO A 13 -36.39 59.60 22.24
C PRO A 13 -35.34 58.68 21.58
N VAL A 14 -34.10 59.15 21.74
CA VAL A 14 -32.84 58.38 21.62
C VAL A 14 -32.71 57.48 22.85
N PRO A 15 -32.30 56.20 22.72
CA PRO A 15 -31.64 55.50 23.80
C PRO A 15 -30.12 55.64 23.67
N THR A 16 -29.55 56.29 24.66
CA THR A 16 -28.12 56.40 24.94
C THR A 16 -27.58 55.09 25.50
N GLY A 17 -26.49 54.60 24.89
CA GLY A 17 -25.33 53.96 25.52
C GLY A 17 -25.54 52.76 26.48
N GLY A 18 -25.02 51.59 26.07
CA GLY A 18 -24.69 50.52 27.01
C GLY A 18 -24.54 49.13 26.39
N SER A 19 -23.30 48.82 25.96
CA SER A 19 -22.70 47.49 25.78
C SER A 19 -23.63 46.25 25.76
N CYS A 20 -23.75 45.62 24.59
CA CYS A 20 -23.91 44.17 24.53
C CYS A 20 -23.05 43.62 23.40
N LEU A 21 -22.05 42.84 23.82
CA LEU A 21 -21.22 41.99 22.99
C LEU A 21 -22.06 41.09 22.07
N LEU A 22 -21.43 40.75 20.94
CA LEU A 22 -21.64 39.56 20.13
C LEU A 22 -22.89 39.50 19.23
N LEU A 23 -22.60 39.03 18.00
CA LEU A 23 -23.50 38.44 17.01
C LEU A 23 -23.89 39.32 15.79
N LEU A 24 -22.91 39.98 15.18
CA LEU A 24 -22.75 39.81 13.73
C LEU A 24 -21.75 38.66 13.48
N PHE A 25 -22.04 37.50 14.07
CA PHE A 25 -21.49 36.25 13.61
C PHE A 25 -22.09 36.07 12.23
N CYS A 26 -21.28 36.21 11.17
CA CYS A 26 -21.62 35.61 9.91
C CYS A 26 -21.95 34.14 10.21
N LEU A 27 -23.24 33.80 10.22
CA LEU A 27 -23.72 32.44 10.11
C LEU A 27 -23.37 31.96 8.70
N ARG A 28 -22.07 31.76 8.44
CA ARG A 28 -21.62 30.80 7.45
C ARG A 28 -21.59 29.47 8.18
N LEU A 29 -22.71 28.75 8.14
CA LEU A 29 -22.68 27.30 8.23
C LEU A 29 -21.98 26.79 6.96
N GLY A 30 -20.66 26.93 6.93
CA GLY A 30 -19.79 26.53 5.84
C GLY A 30 -18.48 26.12 6.46
N ALA A 31 -18.02 24.91 6.14
CA ALA A 31 -16.81 24.32 6.68
C ALA A 31 -15.68 25.36 6.73
N SER A 32 -15.17 25.60 7.95
CA SER A 32 -14.18 26.65 8.18
C SER A 32 -12.86 26.25 7.52
N CYS A 33 -12.25 27.17 6.77
CA CYS A 33 -10.94 26.95 6.16
C CYS A 33 -9.87 26.74 7.26
N PRO A 34 -8.90 25.82 7.09
CA PRO A 34 -7.82 25.65 8.05
C PRO A 34 -7.04 26.96 8.24
N GLN A 35 -6.64 27.29 9.48
CA GLN A 35 -5.97 28.56 9.79
C GLN A 35 -4.65 28.78 9.02
N SER A 36 -3.97 27.70 8.64
CA SER A 36 -2.73 27.72 7.86
C SER A 36 -2.95 27.82 6.35
N CYS A 37 -4.20 27.79 5.88
CA CYS A 37 -4.53 27.66 4.46
C CYS A 37 -5.37 28.84 3.96
N GLN A 38 -5.42 29.00 2.64
CA GLN A 38 -6.23 29.99 1.95
C GLN A 38 -7.26 29.27 1.09
N CYS A 39 -8.54 29.61 1.29
CA CYS A 39 -9.64 29.01 0.56
C CYS A 39 -10.35 30.05 -0.32
N PRO A 40 -9.78 30.44 -1.47
CA PRO A 40 -10.49 31.29 -2.42
C PRO A 40 -11.71 30.55 -2.99
N ASP A 41 -12.82 31.28 -3.10
CA ASP A 41 -14.00 30.80 -3.81
C ASP A 41 -13.93 31.32 -5.26
N HIS A 42 -13.68 30.41 -6.20
CA HIS A 42 -13.63 30.74 -7.63
C HIS A 42 -14.59 29.82 -8.38
N ALA A 43 -15.60 30.43 -9.01
CA ALA A 43 -16.54 29.77 -9.91
C ALA A 43 -17.27 28.54 -9.31
N GLY A 44 -17.53 28.53 -8.00
CA GLY A 44 -18.26 27.46 -7.32
C GLY A 44 -17.44 26.19 -7.04
N ALA A 45 -16.12 26.23 -7.21
CA ALA A 45 -15.20 25.17 -6.77
C ALA A 45 -14.37 25.67 -5.58
N VAL A 46 -14.45 24.96 -4.45
CA VAL A 46 -13.66 25.28 -3.26
C VAL A 46 -12.25 24.78 -3.46
N ALA A 47 -11.32 25.71 -3.69
CA ALA A 47 -9.89 25.43 -3.81
C ALA A 47 -9.20 25.74 -2.49
N VAL A 48 -8.49 24.77 -1.91
CA VAL A 48 -7.80 24.90 -0.63
C VAL A 48 -6.29 24.94 -0.87
N HIS A 49 -5.68 26.08 -0.58
CA HIS A 49 -4.26 26.34 -0.80
C HIS A 49 -3.49 26.38 0.51
N CYS A 50 -2.69 25.35 0.76
CA CYS A 50 -1.86 25.16 1.96
C CYS A 50 -0.37 25.08 1.62
N SER A 51 0.04 25.52 0.43
CA SER A 51 1.40 25.38 -0.08
C SER A 51 2.43 26.15 0.74
N GLY A 52 3.60 25.57 1.01
CA GLY A 52 4.72 26.30 1.61
C GLY A 52 4.54 26.71 3.08
N ARG A 53 3.66 26.02 3.82
CA ARG A 53 3.28 26.41 5.20
C ARG A 53 4.06 25.68 6.30
N GLY A 54 4.99 24.81 5.91
CA GLY A 54 5.78 24.01 6.86
C GLY A 54 4.96 22.97 7.63
N LEU A 55 3.83 22.53 7.07
CA LEU A 55 2.96 21.54 7.68
C LEU A 55 3.69 20.20 7.82
N GLN A 56 3.62 19.59 8.99
CA GLN A 56 4.18 18.25 9.24
C GLN A 56 3.13 17.14 9.06
N GLU A 57 1.85 17.52 9.13
CA GLU A 57 0.71 16.63 9.03
C GLU A 57 -0.37 17.26 8.15
N ILE A 58 -1.27 16.42 7.63
CA ILE A 58 -2.42 16.85 6.83
C ILE A 58 -3.46 17.48 7.79
N PRO A 59 -3.90 18.73 7.55
CA PRO A 59 -4.94 19.37 8.38
C PRO A 59 -6.25 18.57 8.36
N LYS A 60 -6.90 18.40 9.51
CA LYS A 60 -8.17 17.67 9.62
C LYS A 60 -9.38 18.53 9.23
N ASP A 61 -9.26 19.84 9.33
CA ASP A 61 -10.34 20.80 9.14
C ASP A 61 -10.48 21.24 7.67
N ILE A 62 -10.19 20.34 6.73
CA ILE A 62 -10.32 20.63 5.29
C ILE A 62 -11.82 20.56 4.92
N PRO A 63 -12.35 21.57 4.22
CA PRO A 63 -13.76 21.59 3.83
C PRO A 63 -14.11 20.40 2.91
N THR A 64 -15.24 19.73 3.17
CA THR A 64 -15.65 18.49 2.47
C THR A 64 -16.04 18.69 1.01
N ASP A 65 -16.38 19.92 0.65
CA ASP A 65 -16.68 20.39 -0.71
C ASP A 65 -15.42 20.86 -1.47
N ALA A 66 -14.22 20.68 -0.89
CA ALA A 66 -12.97 20.93 -1.59
C ALA A 66 -12.85 20.11 -2.87
N VAL A 67 -12.58 20.80 -3.98
CA VAL A 67 -12.37 20.19 -5.31
C VAL A 67 -10.88 20.13 -5.64
N LEU A 68 -10.13 21.13 -5.21
CA LEU A 68 -8.69 21.25 -5.39
C LEU A 68 -8.02 21.41 -4.02
N LEU A 69 -7.03 20.57 -3.73
CA LEU A 69 -6.25 20.65 -2.49
C LEU A 69 -4.77 20.70 -2.82
N LYS A 70 -4.16 21.85 -2.51
CA LYS A 70 -2.73 22.11 -2.66
C LYS A 70 -2.05 22.02 -1.30
N LEU A 71 -1.26 20.98 -1.08
CA LEU A 71 -0.46 20.72 0.13
C LEU A 71 1.03 20.64 -0.20
N ASP A 72 1.43 21.15 -1.37
CA ASP A 72 2.80 21.12 -1.87
C ASP A 72 3.78 21.97 -1.02
N ALA A 73 5.07 21.70 -1.17
CA ALA A 73 6.15 22.43 -0.48
C ALA A 73 5.99 22.48 1.05
N ASN A 74 5.54 21.37 1.65
CA ASN A 74 5.40 21.22 3.09
C ASN A 74 6.42 20.19 3.63
N LYS A 75 6.26 19.75 4.88
CA LYS A 75 7.15 18.79 5.57
C LYS A 75 6.40 17.53 5.97
N ILE A 76 5.36 17.16 5.22
CA ILE A 76 4.53 16.00 5.53
C ILE A 76 5.35 14.74 5.27
N ALA A 77 5.51 13.90 6.30
CA ALA A 77 6.32 12.69 6.20
C ALA A 77 5.50 11.41 5.98
N ARG A 78 4.22 11.41 6.40
CA ARG A 78 3.36 10.23 6.38
C ARG A 78 1.94 10.59 6.00
N ILE A 79 1.29 9.70 5.22
CA ILE A 79 -0.13 9.79 4.92
C ILE A 79 -0.86 8.64 5.64
N PRO A 80 -1.61 8.92 6.72
CA PRO A 80 -2.33 7.88 7.45
C PRO A 80 -3.52 7.33 6.65
N ASN A 81 -4.04 6.18 7.07
CA ASN A 81 -5.28 5.63 6.51
C ASN A 81 -6.44 6.61 6.69
N GLY A 82 -7.27 6.77 5.66
CA GLY A 82 -8.43 7.64 5.70
C GLY A 82 -8.12 9.13 5.81
N ALA A 83 -6.87 9.57 5.54
CA ALA A 83 -6.48 10.98 5.61
C ALA A 83 -7.39 11.91 4.81
N PHE A 84 -7.94 11.41 3.69
CA PHE A 84 -8.83 12.14 2.80
C PHE A 84 -10.22 11.52 2.69
N GLN A 85 -10.64 10.73 3.68
CA GLN A 85 -11.88 9.93 3.61
C GLN A 85 -13.15 10.77 3.43
N HIS A 86 -13.15 12.02 3.93
CA HIS A 86 -14.31 12.91 3.88
C HIS A 86 -14.35 13.80 2.63
N LEU A 87 -13.30 13.79 1.79
CA LEU A 87 -13.13 14.70 0.66
C LEU A 87 -13.60 14.08 -0.66
N ASN A 88 -14.86 13.62 -0.69
CA ASN A 88 -15.40 12.85 -1.81
C ASN A 88 -15.52 13.64 -3.13
N GLN A 89 -15.49 14.98 -3.06
CA GLN A 89 -15.56 15.87 -4.23
C GLN A 89 -14.19 16.25 -4.80
N LEU A 90 -13.10 15.80 -4.15
CA LEU A 90 -11.75 16.18 -4.51
C LEU A 90 -11.38 15.57 -5.87
N ARG A 91 -10.92 16.43 -6.77
CA ARG A 91 -10.50 16.06 -8.13
C ARG A 91 -9.00 16.14 -8.30
N GLU A 92 -8.36 17.07 -7.61
CA GLU A 92 -6.93 17.30 -7.72
C GLU A 92 -6.32 17.42 -6.33
N LEU A 93 -5.31 16.59 -6.08
CA LEU A 93 -4.54 16.56 -4.85
C LEU A 93 -3.06 16.72 -5.18
N ASP A 94 -2.48 17.79 -4.69
CA ASP A 94 -1.05 18.08 -4.83
C ASP A 94 -0.36 17.90 -3.48
N LEU A 95 0.50 16.90 -3.40
CA LEU A 95 1.35 16.58 -2.25
C LEU A 95 2.83 16.62 -2.65
N SER A 96 3.15 17.27 -3.78
CA SER A 96 4.51 17.35 -4.28
C SER A 96 5.43 18.13 -3.32
N GLN A 97 6.74 17.92 -3.44
CA GLN A 97 7.74 18.65 -2.65
C GLN A 97 7.50 18.55 -1.13
N ASN A 98 7.19 17.34 -0.67
CA ASN A 98 7.05 17.01 0.75
C ASN A 98 8.13 16.01 1.18
N ALA A 99 8.03 15.48 2.39
CA ALA A 99 8.95 14.49 2.93
C ALA A 99 8.31 13.08 2.99
N ILE A 100 7.32 12.78 2.13
CA ILE A 100 6.49 11.58 2.28
C ILE A 100 7.32 10.32 2.06
N GLU A 101 7.40 9.49 3.09
CA GLU A 101 8.08 8.18 3.05
C GLU A 101 7.09 7.02 3.10
N THR A 102 6.02 7.17 3.90
CA THR A 102 5.05 6.09 4.16
C THR A 102 3.63 6.53 3.88
N ILE A 103 2.89 5.70 3.14
CA ILE A 103 1.49 5.91 2.78
C ILE A 103 0.71 4.68 3.26
N GLY A 104 -0.35 4.91 4.04
CA GLY A 104 -1.22 3.84 4.51
C GLY A 104 -1.99 3.16 3.38
N PRO A 105 -2.28 1.84 3.47
CA PRO A 105 -2.98 1.09 2.42
C PRO A 105 -4.40 1.59 2.11
N ALA A 106 -5.00 2.35 3.03
CA ALA A 106 -6.31 2.98 2.84
C ALA A 106 -6.22 4.51 2.90
N ALA A 107 -5.06 5.10 2.64
CA ALA A 107 -4.85 6.55 2.69
C ALA A 107 -5.81 7.34 1.78
N PHE A 108 -6.04 6.82 0.57
CA PHE A 108 -6.83 7.47 -0.47
C PHE A 108 -8.20 6.82 -0.72
N SER A 109 -8.70 6.01 0.22
CA SER A 109 -9.94 5.23 0.03
C SER A 109 -11.18 6.10 -0.28
N GLY A 110 -11.28 7.30 0.30
CA GLY A 110 -12.36 8.25 0.01
C GLY A 110 -12.26 8.95 -1.34
N LEU A 111 -11.11 8.85 -2.02
CA LEU A 111 -10.83 9.58 -3.26
C LEU A 111 -11.04 8.74 -4.53
N ALA A 112 -11.24 7.42 -4.39
CA ALA A 112 -11.27 6.47 -5.50
C ALA A 112 -12.34 6.78 -6.58
N GLY A 113 -13.46 7.38 -6.20
CA GLY A 113 -14.58 7.66 -7.11
C GLY A 113 -14.48 8.97 -7.90
N GLY A 114 -13.62 9.91 -7.51
CA GLY A 114 -13.65 11.29 -8.02
C GLY A 114 -12.31 11.92 -8.39
N LEU A 115 -11.20 11.38 -7.85
CA LEU A 115 -9.88 11.95 -8.05
C LEU A 115 -9.42 11.77 -9.50
N ARG A 116 -8.88 12.84 -10.08
CA ARG A 116 -8.39 12.91 -11.46
C ARG A 116 -6.87 13.03 -11.52
N LEU A 117 -6.27 13.75 -10.59
CA LEU A 117 -4.83 13.95 -10.51
C LEU A 117 -4.36 13.81 -9.06
N LEU A 118 -3.32 13.01 -8.87
CA LEU A 118 -2.57 12.89 -7.63
C LEU A 118 -1.10 13.17 -7.92
N ASP A 119 -0.58 14.26 -7.39
CA ASP A 119 0.83 14.61 -7.51
C ASP A 119 1.58 14.22 -6.22
N LEU A 120 2.47 13.24 -6.34
CA LEU A 120 3.38 12.78 -5.28
C LEU A 120 4.85 12.98 -5.68
N SER A 121 5.11 13.81 -6.70
CA SER A 121 6.48 14.08 -7.16
C SER A 121 7.33 14.76 -6.08
N HIS A 122 8.66 14.63 -6.18
CA HIS A 122 9.60 15.25 -5.23
C HIS A 122 9.29 14.89 -3.76
N ASN A 123 9.16 13.59 -3.50
CA ASN A 123 8.98 13.04 -2.15
C ASN A 123 10.07 12.00 -1.86
N HIS A 124 9.94 11.28 -0.74
CA HIS A 124 10.91 10.29 -0.28
C HIS A 124 10.34 8.86 -0.36
N ILE A 125 9.45 8.62 -1.31
CA ILE A 125 8.76 7.33 -1.47
C ILE A 125 9.74 6.32 -2.03
N ARG A 126 10.00 5.25 -1.26
CA ARG A 126 10.86 4.15 -1.68
C ARG A 126 10.08 3.01 -2.31
N ARG A 127 8.88 2.71 -1.82
CA ARG A 127 8.03 1.61 -2.32
C ARG A 127 6.65 2.13 -2.65
N ILE A 128 6.12 1.70 -3.79
CA ILE A 128 4.78 2.09 -4.23
C ILE A 128 3.74 1.27 -3.45
N PRO A 129 2.81 1.92 -2.71
CA PRO A 129 1.75 1.24 -1.98
C PRO A 129 0.62 0.83 -2.94
N LYS A 130 0.73 -0.36 -3.55
CA LYS A 130 -0.27 -0.86 -4.52
C LYS A 130 -1.70 -0.84 -3.99
N ASP A 131 -1.90 -1.20 -2.72
CA ASP A 131 -3.24 -1.25 -2.11
C ASP A 131 -3.91 0.13 -1.99
N ALA A 132 -3.09 1.19 -1.83
CA ALA A 132 -3.56 2.55 -1.67
C ALA A 132 -3.84 3.22 -3.03
N LEU A 133 -2.96 2.98 -4.02
CA LEU A 133 -2.98 3.67 -5.30
C LEU A 133 -3.72 2.89 -6.41
N GLY A 134 -3.71 1.55 -6.38
CA GLY A 134 -4.33 0.70 -7.41
C GLY A 134 -5.87 0.83 -7.46
N LYS A 135 -6.49 1.34 -6.40
CA LYS A 135 -7.93 1.66 -6.37
C LYS A 135 -8.27 3.01 -7.01
N LEU A 136 -7.28 3.85 -7.27
CA LEU A 136 -7.48 5.19 -7.83
C LEU A 136 -7.57 5.11 -9.36
N SER A 137 -8.56 5.77 -9.93
CA SER A 137 -8.65 5.98 -11.38
C SER A 137 -7.96 7.26 -11.86
N ALA A 138 -7.25 7.96 -10.95
CA ALA A 138 -6.55 9.21 -11.20
C ALA A 138 -5.25 9.02 -11.98
N LYS A 139 -4.83 10.06 -12.69
CA LYS A 139 -3.44 10.20 -13.15
C LYS A 139 -2.53 10.42 -11.96
N ILE A 140 -1.44 9.66 -11.88
CA ILE A 140 -0.51 9.71 -10.74
C ILE A 140 0.86 10.14 -11.23
N ARG A 141 1.44 11.14 -10.55
CA ARG A 141 2.82 11.60 -10.77
C ARG A 141 3.69 11.15 -9.61
N LEU A 142 4.80 10.48 -9.93
CA LEU A 142 5.75 9.92 -8.97
C LEU A 142 7.20 10.30 -9.28
N SER A 143 7.42 11.22 -10.21
CA SER A 143 8.77 11.64 -10.59
C SER A 143 9.57 12.16 -9.39
N HIS A 144 10.90 12.06 -9.47
CA HIS A 144 11.79 12.53 -8.41
C HIS A 144 11.52 11.91 -7.03
N ASN A 145 11.25 10.61 -6.97
CA ASN A 145 11.21 9.83 -5.73
C ASN A 145 12.35 8.79 -5.71
N PRO A 146 12.95 8.49 -4.55
CA PRO A 146 14.02 7.49 -4.42
C PRO A 146 13.48 6.05 -4.44
N LEU A 147 12.84 5.67 -5.54
CA LEU A 147 12.17 4.39 -5.69
C LEU A 147 13.15 3.21 -5.61
N HIS A 148 12.72 2.17 -4.90
CA HIS A 148 13.35 0.86 -4.85
C HIS A 148 12.66 -0.06 -5.87
N CYS A 149 13.37 -0.34 -6.96
CA CYS A 149 12.87 -1.19 -8.03
C CYS A 149 12.98 -2.67 -7.66
N GLU A 150 11.83 -3.26 -7.38
CA GLU A 150 11.64 -4.66 -7.01
C GLU A 150 10.39 -5.23 -7.72
N CYS A 151 10.13 -6.53 -7.59
CA CYS A 151 8.99 -7.17 -8.26
C CYS A 151 7.63 -6.51 -7.93
N ALA A 152 7.42 -6.08 -6.68
CA ALA A 152 6.19 -5.40 -6.27
C ALA A 152 5.97 -4.05 -7.00
N LEU A 153 7.06 -3.37 -7.38
CA LEU A 153 6.97 -2.14 -8.17
C LEU A 153 6.45 -2.46 -9.58
N GLN A 154 7.02 -3.48 -10.22
CA GLN A 154 6.62 -3.91 -11.56
C GLN A 154 5.14 -4.30 -11.63
N GLU A 155 4.63 -5.02 -10.62
CA GLU A 155 3.21 -5.34 -10.50
C GLU A 155 2.35 -4.07 -10.36
N ALA A 156 2.74 -3.16 -9.47
CA ALA A 156 1.99 -1.94 -9.21
C ALA A 156 1.89 -1.05 -10.46
N LEU A 157 2.96 -0.92 -11.25
CA LEU A 157 2.97 -0.08 -12.45
C LEU A 157 1.91 -0.50 -13.49
N TRP A 158 1.56 -1.78 -13.56
CA TRP A 158 0.56 -2.27 -14.50
C TRP A 158 -0.87 -1.85 -14.15
N GLU A 159 -1.13 -1.57 -12.87
CA GLU A 159 -2.43 -1.12 -12.36
C GLU A 159 -2.53 0.41 -12.33
N LEU A 160 -1.40 1.11 -12.21
CA LEU A 160 -1.36 2.55 -12.02
C LEU A 160 -1.46 3.30 -13.35
N LYS A 161 -2.35 4.31 -13.37
CA LYS A 161 -2.44 5.26 -14.48
C LYS A 161 -1.41 6.38 -14.28
N LEU A 162 -0.18 6.15 -14.72
CA LEU A 162 0.86 7.18 -14.68
C LEU A 162 0.60 8.27 -15.72
N ASP A 163 0.95 9.51 -15.38
CA ASP A 163 0.84 10.64 -16.31
C ASP A 163 2.01 10.59 -17.31
N PRO A 164 1.76 10.48 -18.64
CA PRO A 164 2.79 10.24 -19.67
C PRO A 164 3.93 11.26 -19.61
N ASP A 165 3.61 12.52 -19.31
CA ASP A 165 4.58 13.61 -19.24
C ASP A 165 5.58 13.46 -18.08
N SER A 166 5.25 12.66 -17.06
CA SER A 166 6.08 12.48 -15.86
C SER A 166 6.83 11.16 -15.82
N VAL A 167 6.55 10.21 -16.72
CA VAL A 167 7.03 8.83 -16.58
C VAL A 167 8.52 8.70 -16.89
N ASP A 168 9.04 9.53 -17.81
CA ASP A 168 10.46 9.54 -18.18
C ASP A 168 11.37 10.00 -17.02
N GLU A 169 10.82 10.77 -16.09
CA GLU A 169 11.53 11.25 -14.90
C GLU A 169 11.50 10.26 -13.72
N ILE A 170 10.78 9.15 -13.85
CA ILE A 170 10.75 8.10 -12.84
C ILE A 170 11.97 7.21 -13.04
N ALA A 171 12.91 7.25 -12.10
CA ALA A 171 14.13 6.45 -12.14
C ALA A 171 14.27 5.56 -10.91
N CYS A 172 14.94 4.41 -11.09
CA CYS A 172 15.27 3.52 -9.99
C CYS A 172 16.43 4.10 -9.18
N HIS A 173 16.21 4.48 -7.92
CA HIS A 173 17.30 4.92 -7.04
C HIS A 173 18.06 3.74 -6.44
N THR A 174 17.34 2.68 -6.11
CA THR A 174 17.92 1.41 -5.66
C THR A 174 17.20 0.27 -6.37
N SER A 175 17.86 -0.87 -6.55
CA SER A 175 17.30 -2.02 -7.24
C SER A 175 17.97 -3.29 -6.71
N VAL A 176 17.27 -4.42 -6.76
CA VAL A 176 17.86 -5.74 -6.48
C VAL A 176 18.98 -6.07 -7.48
N GLN A 177 18.91 -5.51 -8.68
CA GLN A 177 19.92 -5.60 -9.73
C GLN A 177 20.55 -4.22 -9.94
N GLU A 178 21.84 -4.09 -9.64
CA GLU A 178 22.58 -2.82 -9.68
C GLU A 178 22.59 -2.15 -11.08
N GLU A 179 22.42 -2.93 -12.15
CA GLU A 179 22.41 -2.45 -13.54
C GLU A 179 21.28 -1.46 -13.88
N TYR A 180 20.21 -1.44 -13.09
CA TYR A 180 19.06 -0.57 -13.33
C TYR A 180 19.06 0.71 -12.48
N VAL A 181 20.04 0.87 -11.58
CA VAL A 181 20.15 2.07 -10.75
C VAL A 181 20.46 3.29 -11.62
N GLY A 182 19.69 4.36 -11.44
CA GLY A 182 19.80 5.61 -12.18
C GLY A 182 19.18 5.59 -13.58
N LYS A 183 18.68 4.45 -14.05
CA LYS A 183 17.97 4.37 -15.35
C LYS A 183 16.49 4.75 -15.19
N PRO A 184 15.88 5.37 -16.22
CA PRO A 184 14.43 5.56 -16.29
C PRO A 184 13.70 4.21 -16.21
N LEU A 185 12.58 4.20 -15.50
CA LEU A 185 11.83 3.00 -15.18
C LEU A 185 11.23 2.35 -16.43
N ILE A 186 10.68 3.13 -17.36
CA ILE A 186 10.18 2.62 -18.65
C ILE A 186 11.32 1.99 -19.44
N GLN A 187 12.46 2.66 -19.55
CA GLN A 187 13.61 2.15 -20.29
C GLN A 187 14.12 0.83 -19.70
N ALA A 188 14.14 0.72 -18.36
CA ALA A 188 14.48 -0.55 -17.70
C ALA A 188 13.48 -1.65 -18.08
N LEU A 189 12.17 -1.39 -18.01
CA LEU A 189 11.12 -2.35 -18.35
C LEU A 189 11.18 -2.77 -19.83
N ASP A 190 11.31 -1.82 -20.75
CA ASP A 190 11.39 -2.06 -22.21
C ASP A 190 12.67 -2.81 -22.61
N SER A 191 13.76 -2.64 -21.84
CA SER A 191 14.99 -3.43 -22.04
C SER A 191 14.87 -4.90 -21.63
N GLY A 192 13.68 -5.33 -21.19
CA GLY A 192 13.43 -6.70 -20.76
C GLY A 192 13.84 -6.96 -19.31
N ALA A 193 13.99 -5.92 -18.49
CA ALA A 193 14.24 -6.09 -17.06
C ALA A 193 13.09 -6.84 -16.40
N SER A 194 13.37 -8.05 -15.92
CA SER A 194 12.46 -8.79 -15.04
C SER A 194 12.93 -8.61 -13.61
N PHE A 195 12.35 -7.64 -12.90
CA PHE A 195 12.58 -7.46 -11.47
C PHE A 195 12.07 -8.67 -10.65
N CYS A 196 11.18 -9.48 -11.23
CA CYS A 196 10.60 -10.69 -10.63
C CYS A 196 11.42 -11.98 -10.85
N SER A 197 12.41 -12.00 -11.75
CA SER A 197 13.21 -13.20 -12.09
C SER A 197 14.00 -13.78 -10.90
N VAL A 198 14.42 -12.93 -9.96
CA VAL A 198 15.20 -13.35 -8.77
C VAL A 198 14.33 -14.15 -7.78
N HIS A 199 13.03 -13.85 -7.71
CA HIS A 199 12.11 -14.52 -6.79
C HIS A 199 11.84 -15.98 -7.21
N HIS A 200 11.83 -16.25 -8.52
CA HIS A 200 11.68 -17.61 -9.05
C HIS A 200 12.94 -18.46 -8.87
N LYS A 201 14.13 -17.89 -9.08
CA LYS A 201 15.40 -18.64 -8.95
C LYS A 201 15.67 -19.10 -7.52
N THR A 202 15.34 -18.29 -6.51
CA THR A 202 15.57 -18.63 -5.11
C THR A 202 14.60 -19.71 -4.60
N THR A 203 13.34 -19.69 -5.04
CA THR A 203 12.38 -20.76 -4.72
C THR A 203 12.72 -22.09 -5.39
N ASP A 204 13.22 -22.06 -6.62
CA ASP A 204 13.57 -23.28 -7.36
C ASP A 204 14.77 -24.01 -6.71
N VAL A 205 15.81 -23.25 -6.32
CA VAL A 205 16.97 -23.80 -5.60
C VAL A 205 16.59 -24.32 -4.21
N ALA A 206 15.76 -23.57 -3.45
CA ALA A 206 15.31 -24.01 -2.14
C ALA A 206 14.44 -25.28 -2.22
N MET A 207 13.51 -25.35 -3.18
CA MET A 207 12.70 -26.54 -3.40
C MET A 207 13.56 -27.74 -3.81
N LEU A 208 14.54 -27.56 -4.70
CA LEU A 208 15.50 -28.61 -5.07
C LEU A 208 16.26 -29.14 -3.86
N LEU A 209 16.78 -28.28 -3.00
CA LEU A 209 17.48 -28.69 -1.76
C LEU A 209 16.56 -29.47 -0.83
N THR A 210 15.31 -29.04 -0.66
CA THR A 210 14.33 -29.77 0.17
C THR A 210 13.95 -31.13 -0.42
N MET A 211 13.82 -31.23 -1.75
CA MET A 211 13.57 -32.49 -2.43
C MET A 211 14.73 -33.45 -2.26
N PHE A 212 15.97 -33.02 -2.54
CA PHE A 212 17.16 -33.85 -2.33
C PHE A 212 17.31 -34.29 -0.87
N GLY A 213 17.03 -33.40 0.09
CA GLY A 213 17.04 -33.73 1.52
C GLY A 213 15.99 -34.79 1.88
N TRP A 214 14.77 -34.68 1.35
CA TRP A 214 13.71 -35.65 1.60
C TRP A 214 14.01 -37.00 0.96
N PHE A 215 14.48 -37.03 -0.29
CA PHE A 215 14.90 -38.25 -0.95
C PHE A 215 16.04 -38.96 -0.20
N ALA A 216 17.05 -38.22 0.24
CA ALA A 216 18.14 -38.79 1.03
C ALA A 216 17.65 -39.38 2.36
N MET A 217 16.73 -38.71 3.04
CA MET A 217 16.12 -39.20 4.29
C MET A 217 15.31 -40.48 4.05
N VAL A 218 14.47 -40.51 3.03
CA VAL A 218 13.66 -41.69 2.66
C VAL A 218 14.54 -42.87 2.23
N ILE A 219 15.56 -42.63 1.39
CA ILE A 219 16.50 -43.67 0.96
C ILE A 219 17.24 -44.23 2.18
N THR A 220 17.71 -43.37 3.08
CA THR A 220 18.41 -43.80 4.30
C THR A 220 17.49 -44.63 5.19
N TYR A 221 16.24 -44.20 5.39
CA TYR A 221 15.25 -44.93 6.17
C TYR A 221 14.94 -46.31 5.56
N VAL A 222 14.76 -46.40 4.25
CA VAL A 222 14.48 -47.68 3.55
C VAL A 222 15.69 -48.61 3.65
N VAL A 223 16.91 -48.12 3.42
CA VAL A 223 18.13 -48.91 3.56
C VAL A 223 18.29 -49.42 4.99
N TYR A 224 18.08 -48.54 5.98
CA TYR A 224 18.10 -48.92 7.39
C TYR A 224 17.07 -50.00 7.70
N TYR A 225 15.81 -49.82 7.26
CA TYR A 225 14.73 -50.77 7.48
C TYR A 225 14.97 -52.14 6.85
N VAL A 226 15.50 -52.17 5.62
CA VAL A 226 15.86 -53.42 4.93
C VAL A 226 17.00 -54.13 5.66
N ARG A 227 18.05 -53.39 6.05
CA ARG A 227 19.17 -53.96 6.81
C ARG A 227 18.71 -54.54 8.14
N GLN A 228 17.88 -53.80 8.87
CA GLN A 228 17.29 -54.23 10.14
C GLN A 228 16.49 -55.54 9.97
N ASN A 229 15.59 -55.59 8.99
CA ASN A 229 14.80 -56.79 8.72
C ASN A 229 15.64 -57.99 8.28
N GLN A 230 16.72 -57.76 7.51
CA GLN A 230 17.66 -58.83 7.15
C GLN A 230 18.41 -59.36 8.38
N GLU A 231 18.82 -58.48 9.30
CA GLU A 231 19.46 -58.88 10.55
C GLU A 231 18.52 -59.64 11.49
N ASP A 232 17.27 -59.20 11.61
CA ASP A 232 16.24 -59.91 12.38
C ASP A 232 15.96 -61.30 11.79
N ALA A 233 15.76 -61.41 10.48
CA ALA A 233 15.55 -62.70 9.81
C ALA A 233 16.75 -63.65 9.98
N ARG A 234 17.97 -63.12 9.92
CA ARG A 234 19.20 -63.90 10.15
C ARG A 234 19.25 -64.46 11.58
N ARG A 235 18.94 -63.63 12.58
CA ARG A 235 18.87 -64.06 14.00
C ARG A 235 17.80 -65.12 14.23
N HIS A 236 16.62 -64.98 13.63
CA HIS A 236 15.56 -65.99 13.72
C HIS A 236 15.97 -67.34 13.11
N LEU A 237 16.69 -67.33 11.98
CA LEU A 237 17.19 -68.57 11.36
C LEU A 237 18.23 -69.27 12.25
N GLU A 238 19.13 -68.51 12.87
CA GLU A 238 20.13 -69.04 13.80
C GLU A 238 19.47 -69.64 15.05
N TYR A 239 18.43 -68.99 15.59
CA TYR A 239 17.62 -69.54 16.67
C TYR A 239 16.96 -70.87 16.29
N LEU A 240 16.33 -70.95 15.12
CA LEU A 240 15.70 -72.18 14.63
C LEU A 240 16.71 -73.33 14.45
N LYS A 241 17.93 -73.02 13.99
CA LYS A 241 19.02 -74.02 13.87
C LYS A 241 19.52 -74.53 15.22
N SER A 242 19.40 -73.73 16.27
CA SER A 242 19.83 -74.11 17.62
C SER A 242 18.82 -75.00 18.35
N LEU A 243 17.60 -75.16 17.83
CA LEU A 243 16.60 -76.04 18.42
C LEU A 243 16.98 -77.52 18.22
N PRO A 244 16.84 -78.38 19.24
CA PRO A 244 17.15 -79.81 19.11
C PRO A 244 16.19 -80.47 18.11
N SER A 245 16.73 -81.10 17.08
CA SER A 245 15.93 -81.94 16.17
C SER A 245 15.56 -83.25 16.88
N THR A 246 14.26 -83.46 17.15
CA THR A 246 13.76 -84.75 17.63
C THR A 246 13.90 -85.79 16.51
N PRO A 247 14.51 -86.97 16.77
CA PRO A 247 14.57 -88.03 15.78
C PRO A 247 13.17 -88.61 15.55
N VAL A 248 12.69 -88.55 14.31
CA VAL A 248 11.48 -89.26 13.88
C VAL A 248 11.80 -90.76 13.91
N SER A 249 11.18 -91.52 14.81
CA SER A 249 11.29 -92.99 14.82
C SER A 249 10.67 -93.54 13.54
N LYS A 250 11.45 -94.34 12.81
CA LYS A 250 10.93 -95.23 11.78
C LYS A 250 10.57 -96.53 12.47
N ASP A 251 9.29 -96.73 12.79
CA ASP A 251 8.78 -98.05 13.11
C ASP A 251 8.19 -98.70 11.85
N PRO A 252 8.63 -99.92 11.47
CA PRO A 252 8.04 -100.68 10.38
C PRO A 252 6.82 -101.45 10.90
N ILE A 253 5.62 -101.10 10.43
CA ILE A 253 4.41 -101.90 10.67
C ILE A 253 4.12 -102.72 9.40
N SER A 254 4.40 -104.01 9.53
CA SER A 254 4.07 -105.13 8.63
C SER A 254 2.55 -105.27 8.40
N PRO A 255 2.10 -105.87 7.28
CA PRO A 255 0.69 -105.91 6.91
C PRO A 255 -0.03 -107.13 7.50
N ALA A 256 -1.34 -107.00 7.77
CA ALA A 256 -2.27 -108.12 7.92
C ALA A 256 -3.73 -107.60 7.94
N PRO A 257 -4.72 -108.46 7.68
CA PRO A 257 -4.84 -109.49 6.64
C PRO A 257 -5.87 -109.12 5.55
#